data_AF-C5L6V2-F1
#
_entry.id   AF-C5L6V2-F1
#
_cell.length_a   1.000
_cell.length_b   1.000
_cell.length_c   1.000
_cell.angle_alpha   90.00
_cell.angle_beta   90.00
_cell.angle_gamma   90.00
#
_symmetry.space_group_name_H-M   'P 1'
#
loop_
_entity.id
_entity.type
_entity.pdbx_description
1 polymer ?
#
loop_
_entity_poly.entity_id
_entity_poly.type
_entity_poly.pdbx_seq_one_letter_code
_entity_poly.pdbx_strand_id
1 'polypeptide(L)'
;MVTSASIAISLKVGEFSIPVWNTDHVGLRVPQASEYPLMPEELVSYTAMQSADLQNATLPKAADELWQPSPPLRRQIRDYIQANQTPDGEVNATFCVTWEFGHSQPGSVRSSGYHCVQSVEPAQQLLDAMALVNGSQLHIDGLLPRALYLNGPWASPPGSFRQFTNVSLKVEEEDSQIWWSLAENPTLAVVSERAVPPSAGGGASASSTLSVISLYVGVVLTIGRFFRLVIQDSSKRIMFEELPSVTYLLQLCQGVQIARMRTH
;
A
#
# COMPACT_ATOMS: atom_id res chain seq x y z
N MET A 1 9.81 -2.16 2.35
CA MET A 1 9.76 -3.21 3.38
C MET A 1 8.78 -2.81 4.45
N VAL A 2 7.99 -3.77 4.90
CA VAL A 2 7.02 -3.62 5.98
C VAL A 2 7.77 -3.70 7.31
N THR A 3 7.46 -2.78 8.21
CA THR A 3 8.07 -2.69 9.56
C THR A 3 7.11 -3.04 10.68
N SER A 4 5.81 -2.87 10.44
CA SER A 4 4.77 -3.20 11.39
C SER A 4 3.56 -3.75 10.65
N ALA A 5 2.83 -4.64 11.30
CA ALA A 5 1.59 -5.15 10.78
C ALA A 5 0.62 -5.34 11.94
N SER A 6 -0.63 -4.96 11.72
CA SER A 6 -1.74 -5.18 12.64
C SER A 6 -2.79 -6.02 11.92
N ILE A 7 -3.29 -7.05 12.57
CA ILE A 7 -4.35 -7.92 12.04
C ILE A 7 -5.40 -8.11 13.12
N ALA A 8 -6.66 -7.96 12.75
CA ALA A 8 -7.78 -8.19 13.66
C ALA A 8 -8.86 -9.03 12.98
N ILE A 9 -9.48 -9.92 13.76
CA ILE A 9 -10.60 -10.76 13.37
C ILE A 9 -11.81 -10.33 14.20
N SER A 10 -12.92 -10.13 13.52
CA SER A 10 -14.21 -9.77 14.10
C SER A 10 -15.29 -10.74 13.65
N LEU A 11 -16.23 -10.99 14.56
CA LEU A 11 -17.43 -11.78 14.35
C LEU A 11 -18.62 -10.83 14.32
N LYS A 12 -19.43 -10.95 13.28
CA LYS A 12 -20.70 -10.26 13.12
C LYS A 12 -21.84 -11.27 13.12
N VAL A 13 -22.78 -11.11 14.06
CA VAL A 13 -23.99 -11.93 14.19
C VAL A 13 -25.18 -10.99 14.25
N GLY A 14 -25.97 -10.96 13.18
CA GLY A 14 -27.02 -9.96 13.00
C GLY A 14 -26.47 -8.52 13.04
N GLU A 15 -26.94 -7.74 14.01
CA GLU A 15 -26.52 -6.35 14.25
C GLU A 15 -25.28 -6.24 15.14
N PHE A 16 -24.89 -7.32 15.83
CA PHE A 16 -23.77 -7.29 16.75
C PHE A 16 -22.46 -7.51 16.00
N SER A 17 -21.48 -6.63 16.22
CA SER A 17 -20.11 -6.76 15.70
C SER A 17 -19.13 -6.78 16.88
N ILE A 18 -18.27 -7.79 16.89
CA ILE A 18 -17.49 -8.19 18.04
C ILE A 18 -16.06 -8.48 17.60
N PRO A 19 -15.03 -7.80 18.14
CA PRO A 19 -13.66 -8.23 17.92
C PRO A 19 -13.42 -9.54 18.68
N VAL A 20 -12.86 -10.55 18.02
CA VAL A 20 -12.61 -11.86 18.64
C VAL A 20 -11.13 -12.05 18.91
N TRP A 21 -10.28 -11.54 18.02
CA TRP A 21 -8.83 -11.68 18.12
C TRP A 21 -8.14 -10.51 17.43
N ASN A 22 -7.06 -9.99 18.00
CA ASN A 22 -6.22 -8.95 17.39
C ASN A 22 -4.75 -9.14 17.75
N THR A 23 -3.86 -8.64 16.88
CA THR A 23 -2.44 -8.53 17.17
C THR A 23 -1.81 -7.39 16.37
N ASP A 24 -0.86 -6.70 16.99
CA ASP A 24 0.12 -5.80 16.40
C ASP A 24 1.53 -6.42 16.34
N HIS A 25 1.71 -7.59 16.97
CA HIS A 25 2.97 -8.34 17.05
C HIS A 25 3.09 -9.44 15.99
N VAL A 26 2.78 -9.09 14.74
CA VAL A 26 2.96 -10.01 13.61
C VAL A 26 4.45 -10.25 13.34
N GLY A 27 4.87 -11.52 13.33
CA GLY A 27 6.24 -11.91 13.04
C GLY A 27 6.59 -11.74 11.57
N LEU A 28 7.26 -10.64 11.22
CA LEU A 28 7.70 -10.35 9.85
C LEU A 28 9.11 -10.90 9.63
N ARG A 29 9.28 -11.83 8.69
CA ARG A 29 10.59 -12.36 8.29
C ARG A 29 10.75 -12.42 6.78
N VAL A 30 11.95 -12.16 6.28
CA VAL A 30 12.28 -12.40 4.87
C VAL A 30 12.45 -13.92 4.68
N PRO A 31 11.75 -14.54 3.70
CA PRO A 31 11.87 -15.97 3.45
C PRO A 31 13.27 -16.35 2.95
N GLN A 32 13.71 -17.57 3.27
CA GLN A 32 14.99 -18.11 2.78
C GLN A 32 14.88 -18.60 1.33
N ALA A 33 16.02 -18.71 0.63
CA ALA A 33 16.12 -19.18 -0.76
C ALA A 33 15.42 -20.54 -1.01
N SER A 34 15.37 -21.40 0.01
CA SER A 34 14.73 -22.72 -0.04
C SER A 34 13.20 -22.68 0.11
N GLU A 35 12.62 -21.58 0.60
CA GLU A 35 11.18 -21.43 0.82
C GLU A 35 10.44 -20.90 -0.42
N TYR A 36 11.14 -20.24 -1.36
CA TYR A 36 10.54 -19.71 -2.61
C TYR A 36 9.80 -20.75 -3.47
N PRO A 37 10.30 -22.00 -3.65
CA PRO A 37 9.59 -23.03 -4.41
C PRO A 37 8.28 -23.51 -3.76
N LEU A 38 8.09 -23.26 -2.46
CA LEU A 38 6.88 -23.62 -1.71
C LEU A 38 5.85 -22.48 -1.71
N MET A 39 6.24 -21.31 -2.23
CA MET A 39 5.32 -20.19 -2.37
C MET A 39 4.42 -20.40 -3.59
N PRO A 40 3.21 -19.84 -3.59
CA PRO A 40 2.34 -19.87 -4.76
C PRO A 40 3.11 -19.45 -6.02
N GLU A 41 3.16 -20.30 -7.05
CA GLU A 41 3.93 -20.07 -8.29
C GLU A 41 3.60 -18.70 -8.94
N GLU A 42 2.41 -18.16 -8.71
CA GLU A 42 2.02 -16.86 -9.26
C GLU A 42 2.59 -15.67 -8.50
N LEU A 43 2.92 -15.80 -7.21
CA LEU A 43 3.76 -14.81 -6.54
C LEU A 43 5.13 -14.74 -7.20
N VAL A 44 5.60 -15.83 -7.85
CA VAL A 44 6.88 -15.82 -8.57
C VAL A 44 6.88 -14.77 -9.68
N SER A 45 5.76 -14.61 -10.38
CA SER A 45 5.59 -13.59 -11.43
C SER A 45 5.65 -12.15 -10.89
N TYR A 46 5.11 -11.91 -9.69
CA TYR A 46 5.26 -10.64 -8.97
C TYR A 46 6.67 -10.47 -8.39
N THR A 47 7.30 -11.55 -7.91
CA THR A 47 8.68 -11.57 -7.39
C THR A 47 9.77 -11.57 -8.46
N ALA A 48 9.40 -11.50 -9.76
CA ALA A 48 10.33 -11.01 -10.78
C ALA A 48 10.90 -9.63 -10.37
N MET A 49 10.19 -8.93 -9.46
CA MET A 49 10.71 -7.92 -8.56
C MET A 49 11.40 -8.59 -7.36
N GLN A 50 12.73 -8.73 -7.44
CA GLN A 50 13.70 -9.01 -6.36
C GLN A 50 13.15 -9.55 -5.02
N SER A 51 13.67 -10.71 -4.60
CA SER A 51 13.42 -11.40 -3.32
C SER A 51 13.37 -10.56 -2.03
N ALA A 52 13.92 -9.34 -2.05
CA ALA A 52 13.96 -8.41 -0.92
C ALA A 52 12.60 -7.76 -0.59
N ASP A 53 11.63 -7.78 -1.51
CA ASP A 53 10.33 -7.12 -1.32
C ASP A 53 9.24 -8.07 -0.80
N LEU A 54 9.61 -9.32 -0.53
CA LEU A 54 8.74 -10.39 -0.03
C LEU A 54 9.04 -10.68 1.45
N GLN A 55 7.99 -10.74 2.26
CA GLN A 55 8.07 -11.06 3.69
C GLN A 55 6.99 -12.07 4.06
N ASN A 56 7.33 -13.06 4.87
CA ASN A 56 6.36 -13.92 5.54
C ASN A 56 5.92 -13.23 6.84
N ALA A 57 4.62 -13.05 6.99
CA ALA A 57 3.96 -12.56 8.18
C ALA A 57 3.36 -13.76 8.93
N THR A 58 3.92 -14.09 10.09
CA THR A 58 3.43 -15.17 10.95
C THR A 58 2.60 -14.58 12.08
N LEU A 59 1.33 -14.98 12.18
CA LEU A 59 0.47 -14.52 13.26
C LEU A 59 0.75 -15.35 14.52
N PRO A 60 0.88 -14.70 15.70
CA PRO A 60 0.97 -15.40 16.97
C PRO A 60 -0.34 -16.11 17.32
N LYS A 61 -0.27 -17.16 18.15
CA LYS A 61 -1.49 -17.83 18.64
C LYS A 61 -2.30 -16.94 19.58
N ALA A 62 -1.60 -16.29 20.52
CA ALA A 62 -2.22 -15.42 21.51
C ALA A 62 -2.62 -14.08 20.87
N ALA A 63 -3.77 -13.55 21.29
CA ALA A 63 -4.14 -12.17 21.01
C ALA A 63 -3.32 -11.23 21.90
N ASP A 64 -3.11 -9.99 21.44
CA ASP A 64 -2.41 -8.97 22.23
C ASP A 64 -3.35 -8.34 23.26
N GLU A 65 -4.65 -8.24 22.95
CA GLU A 65 -5.67 -7.80 23.90
C GLU A 65 -6.58 -8.96 24.29
N LEU A 66 -6.77 -9.11 25.61
CA LEU A 66 -7.71 -10.05 26.17
C LEU A 66 -9.14 -9.53 26.01
N TRP A 67 -9.74 -9.77 24.84
CA TRP A 67 -11.08 -9.29 24.59
C TRP A 67 -12.14 -10.22 25.20
N GLN A 68 -12.94 -9.65 26.10
CA GLN A 68 -14.08 -10.33 26.70
C GLN A 68 -15.36 -9.52 26.49
N PRO A 69 -16.41 -10.09 25.88
CA PRO A 69 -17.67 -9.38 25.72
C PRO A 69 -18.25 -9.08 27.10
N SER A 70 -18.88 -7.91 27.26
CA SER A 70 -19.53 -7.56 28.53
C SER A 70 -20.68 -8.55 28.84
N PRO A 71 -20.96 -8.88 30.12
CA PRO A 71 -22.06 -9.78 30.49
C PRO A 71 -23.44 -9.44 29.89
N PRO A 72 -23.86 -8.16 29.74
CA PRO A 72 -25.13 -7.85 29.08
C PRO A 72 -25.07 -8.12 27.56
N LEU A 73 -23.96 -7.81 26.90
CA LEU A 73 -23.78 -8.06 25.47
C LEU A 73 -23.86 -9.57 25.17
N ARG A 74 -23.21 -10.41 25.99
CA ARG A 74 -23.29 -11.88 25.87
C ARG A 74 -24.73 -12.40 25.95
N ARG A 75 -25.55 -11.83 26.84
CA ARG A 75 -26.96 -12.21 26.98
C ARG A 75 -27.75 -11.82 25.73
N GLN A 76 -27.59 -10.60 25.23
CA GLN A 76 -28.26 -10.16 24.00
C GLN A 76 -27.91 -11.02 22.79
N ILE A 77 -26.63 -11.38 22.62
CA ILE A 77 -26.18 -12.25 21.53
C ILE A 77 -26.73 -13.65 21.69
N ARG A 78 -26.73 -14.20 22.91
CA ARG A 78 -27.33 -15.50 23.21
C ARG A 78 -28.81 -15.52 22.83
N ASP A 79 -29.56 -14.52 23.28
CA ASP A 79 -30.99 -14.41 23.01
C ASP A 79 -31.25 -14.26 21.50
N TYR A 80 -30.41 -13.50 20.79
CA TYR A 80 -30.48 -13.35 19.34
C TYR A 80 -30.20 -14.67 18.61
N ILE A 81 -29.15 -15.40 19.01
CA ILE A 81 -28.81 -16.69 18.43
C ILE A 81 -29.96 -17.67 18.65
N GLN A 82 -30.50 -17.76 19.87
CA GLN A 82 -31.63 -18.65 20.19
C GLN A 82 -32.91 -18.31 19.42
N ALA A 83 -33.19 -17.02 19.18
CA ALA A 83 -34.38 -16.60 18.44
C ALA A 83 -34.29 -16.82 16.92
N ASN A 84 -33.07 -16.84 16.36
CA ASN A 84 -32.84 -16.90 14.91
C ASN A 84 -32.22 -18.22 14.44
N GLN A 85 -32.32 -19.29 15.23
CA GLN A 85 -31.85 -20.62 14.81
C GLN A 85 -32.74 -21.16 13.70
N THR A 86 -32.13 -21.80 12.71
CA THR A 86 -32.85 -22.65 11.76
C THR A 86 -33.41 -23.88 12.48
N PRO A 87 -34.39 -24.59 11.88
CA PRO A 87 -34.91 -25.84 12.47
C PRO A 87 -33.82 -26.90 12.72
N ASP A 88 -32.73 -26.83 11.96
CA ASP A 88 -31.56 -27.72 12.06
C ASP A 88 -30.56 -27.25 13.14
N GLY A 89 -30.83 -26.13 13.82
CA GLY A 89 -30.01 -25.60 14.90
C GLY A 89 -28.79 -24.80 14.42
N GLU A 90 -28.85 -24.21 13.23
CA GLU A 90 -27.78 -23.40 12.65
C GLU A 90 -28.10 -21.91 12.70
N VAL A 91 -27.06 -21.07 12.71
CA VAL A 91 -27.18 -19.60 12.66
C VAL A 91 -26.17 -19.01 11.70
N ASN A 92 -26.61 -17.98 10.96
CA ASN A 92 -25.74 -17.22 10.08
C ASN A 92 -24.82 -16.31 10.88
N ALA A 93 -23.52 -16.48 10.66
CA ALA A 93 -22.46 -15.63 11.18
C ALA A 93 -21.65 -15.04 10.03
N THR A 94 -21.03 -13.90 10.24
CA THR A 94 -20.08 -13.31 9.29
C THR A 94 -18.78 -13.04 10.01
N PHE A 95 -17.69 -13.62 9.55
CA PHE A 95 -16.36 -13.37 10.07
C PHE A 95 -15.64 -12.40 9.15
N CYS A 96 -15.06 -11.35 9.71
CA CYS A 96 -14.31 -10.35 8.97
C CYS A 96 -12.90 -10.25 9.54
N VAL A 97 -11.90 -10.34 8.68
CA VAL A 97 -10.51 -10.05 9.00
C VAL A 97 -10.11 -8.71 8.40
N THR A 98 -9.40 -7.90 9.16
CA THR A 98 -8.84 -6.61 8.74
C THR A 98 -7.34 -6.64 8.96
N TRP A 99 -6.58 -6.05 8.04
CA TRP A 99 -5.13 -5.96 8.15
C TRP A 99 -4.65 -4.55 7.80
N GLU A 100 -3.61 -4.12 8.50
CA GLU A 100 -2.92 -2.87 8.27
C GLU A 100 -1.40 -3.08 8.31
N PHE A 101 -0.71 -2.54 7.32
CA PHE A 101 0.74 -2.67 7.18
C PHE A 101 1.41 -1.29 7.19
N GLY A 102 2.37 -1.11 8.09
CA GLY A 102 3.24 0.05 8.17
C GLY A 102 4.55 -0.17 7.42
N HIS A 103 5.03 0.89 6.77
CA HIS A 103 6.21 0.84 5.91
C HIS A 103 7.39 1.60 6.54
N SER A 104 8.62 1.13 6.26
CA SER A 104 9.85 1.76 6.79
C SER A 104 10.13 3.15 6.23
N GLN A 105 9.55 3.50 5.08
CA GLN A 105 9.97 4.66 4.30
C GLN A 105 9.23 5.92 4.75
N PRO A 106 9.94 7.04 5.00
CA PRO A 106 9.31 8.27 5.49
C PRO A 106 8.34 8.83 4.44
N GLY A 107 7.12 9.15 4.87
CA GLY A 107 6.04 9.63 4.00
C GLY A 107 5.25 8.53 3.27
N SER A 108 5.56 7.25 3.50
CA SER A 108 4.77 6.15 2.96
C SER A 108 3.41 6.04 3.66
N VAL A 109 2.37 5.73 2.90
CA VAL A 109 1.00 5.54 3.40
C VAL A 109 0.85 4.11 3.94
N ARG A 110 0.13 3.94 5.05
CA ARG A 110 -0.19 2.59 5.56
C ARG A 110 -1.08 1.88 4.54
N SER A 111 -0.75 0.62 4.25
CA SER A 111 -1.57 -0.20 3.36
C SER A 111 -2.58 -0.98 4.18
N SER A 112 -3.87 -0.84 3.86
CA SER A 112 -4.95 -1.50 4.60
C SER A 112 -5.85 -2.31 3.69
N GLY A 113 -6.51 -3.32 4.25
CA GLY A 113 -7.55 -4.08 3.57
C GLY A 113 -8.36 -4.92 4.54
N TYR A 114 -9.39 -5.57 3.99
CA TYR A 114 -10.26 -6.45 4.76
C TYR A 114 -10.85 -7.54 3.87
N HIS A 115 -11.29 -8.62 4.50
CA HIS A 115 -12.03 -9.70 3.86
C HIS A 115 -13.07 -10.26 4.83
N CYS A 116 -14.25 -10.60 4.32
CA CYS A 116 -15.33 -11.16 5.11
C CYS A 116 -15.85 -12.44 4.48
N VAL A 117 -16.19 -13.42 5.33
CA VAL A 117 -16.79 -14.70 4.97
C VAL A 117 -18.10 -14.83 5.72
N GLN A 118 -19.16 -15.19 5.00
CA GLN A 118 -20.40 -15.64 5.61
C GLN A 118 -20.27 -17.13 5.90
N SER A 119 -20.52 -17.53 7.13
CA SER A 119 -20.51 -18.92 7.56
C SER A 119 -21.82 -19.29 8.23
N VAL A 120 -22.23 -20.54 8.06
CA VAL A 120 -23.39 -21.12 8.73
C VAL A 120 -22.84 -22.03 9.81
N GLU A 121 -22.98 -21.62 11.07
CA GLU A 121 -22.37 -22.30 12.22
C GLU A 121 -23.45 -22.99 13.07
N PRO A 122 -23.13 -24.14 13.69
CA PRO A 122 -24.00 -24.73 14.69
C PRO A 122 -24.22 -23.76 15.85
N ALA A 123 -25.47 -23.48 16.19
CA ALA A 123 -25.82 -22.46 17.17
C ALA A 123 -25.24 -22.79 18.56
N GLN A 124 -25.20 -24.07 18.95
CA GLN A 124 -24.60 -24.52 20.21
C GLN A 124 -23.10 -24.21 20.27
N GLN A 125 -22.36 -24.49 19.19
CA GLN A 125 -20.91 -24.22 19.11
C GLN A 125 -20.63 -22.71 19.23
N LEU A 126 -21.42 -21.89 18.55
CA LEU A 126 -21.32 -20.44 18.64
C LEU A 126 -21.69 -19.92 20.04
N LEU A 127 -22.71 -20.49 20.68
CA LEU A 127 -23.13 -20.14 22.04
C LEU A 127 -22.07 -20.48 23.08
N ASP A 128 -21.47 -21.67 23.01
CA ASP A 128 -20.40 -22.11 23.91
C ASP A 128 -19.17 -21.21 23.77
N ALA A 129 -18.81 -20.87 22.53
CA ALA A 129 -17.69 -19.99 22.25
C ALA A 129 -17.96 -18.56 22.76
N MET A 130 -19.19 -18.04 22.59
CA MET A 130 -19.61 -16.75 23.16
C MET A 130 -19.73 -16.73 24.69
N ALA A 131 -19.99 -17.90 25.29
CA ALA A 131 -19.97 -18.09 26.73
C ALA A 131 -18.54 -18.22 27.29
N LEU A 132 -17.52 -18.21 26.42
CA LEU A 132 -16.12 -18.44 26.76
C LEU A 132 -15.92 -19.78 27.49
N VAL A 133 -16.57 -20.84 27.02
CA VAL A 133 -16.36 -22.19 27.55
C VAL A 133 -14.97 -22.68 27.13
N ASN A 134 -14.15 -23.08 28.11
CA ASN A 134 -12.80 -23.56 27.84
C ASN A 134 -12.82 -24.78 26.91
N GLY A 135 -12.00 -24.75 25.86
CA GLY A 135 -11.91 -25.82 24.86
C GLY A 135 -12.88 -25.70 23.69
N SER A 136 -13.81 -24.75 23.70
CA SER A 136 -14.64 -24.46 22.53
C SER A 136 -13.78 -24.02 21.36
N GLN A 137 -13.94 -24.68 20.21
CA GLN A 137 -13.24 -24.37 18.98
C GLN A 137 -14.24 -23.97 17.90
N LEU A 138 -13.89 -22.99 17.08
CA LEU A 138 -14.68 -22.48 15.98
C LEU A 138 -13.84 -22.56 14.70
N HIS A 139 -14.31 -23.33 13.72
CA HIS A 139 -13.61 -23.53 12.46
C HIS A 139 -14.23 -22.63 11.39
N ILE A 140 -13.43 -21.75 10.81
CA ILE A 140 -13.90 -20.77 9.83
C ILE A 140 -13.17 -21.02 8.51
N ASP A 141 -13.93 -21.41 7.50
CA ASP A 141 -13.39 -21.68 6.18
C ASP A 141 -13.04 -20.40 5.43
N GLY A 142 -11.86 -20.36 4.81
CA GLY A 142 -11.49 -19.31 3.86
C GLY A 142 -11.42 -17.88 4.42
N LEU A 143 -11.07 -17.70 5.69
CA LEU A 143 -10.97 -16.38 6.31
C LEU A 143 -9.66 -15.65 6.01
N LEU A 144 -8.50 -16.32 6.11
CA LEU A 144 -7.20 -15.65 5.99
C LEU A 144 -6.63 -15.78 4.58
N PRO A 145 -6.28 -14.69 3.89
CA PRO A 145 -5.63 -14.77 2.59
C PRO A 145 -4.23 -15.38 2.72
N ARG A 146 -3.84 -16.26 1.78
CA ARG A 146 -2.48 -16.83 1.74
C ARG A 146 -1.42 -15.80 1.35
N ALA A 147 -1.81 -14.82 0.54
CA ALA A 147 -0.92 -13.82 -0.01
C ALA A 147 -1.61 -12.45 -0.09
N LEU A 148 -0.85 -11.40 0.19
CA LEU A 148 -1.27 -10.01 0.06
C LEU A 148 -0.25 -9.23 -0.78
N TYR A 149 -0.77 -8.45 -1.72
CA TYR A 149 -0.01 -7.48 -2.48
C TYR A 149 -0.31 -6.08 -1.95
N LEU A 150 0.74 -5.37 -1.50
CA LEU A 150 0.64 -4.01 -0.99
C LEU A 150 0.99 -3.03 -2.11
N ASN A 151 -0.01 -2.26 -2.53
CA ASN A 151 0.14 -1.20 -3.53
C ASN A 151 -0.35 0.12 -2.94
N GLY A 152 0.59 0.99 -2.54
CA GLY A 152 0.28 2.26 -1.90
C GLY A 152 -0.63 2.07 -0.68
N PRO A 153 -1.83 2.69 -0.61
CA PRO A 153 -2.74 2.56 0.53
C PRO A 153 -3.53 1.24 0.55
N TRP A 154 -3.48 0.43 -0.51
CA TRP A 154 -4.29 -0.78 -0.61
C TRP A 154 -3.47 -2.04 -0.35
N ALA A 155 -4.02 -2.92 0.47
CA ALA A 155 -3.51 -4.27 0.71
C ALA A 155 -4.57 -5.27 0.28
N SER A 156 -4.40 -5.92 -0.86
CA SER A 156 -5.38 -6.86 -1.40
C SER A 156 -4.75 -8.16 -1.88
N PRO A 157 -5.49 -9.28 -1.83
CA PRO A 157 -5.05 -10.50 -2.49
C PRO A 157 -4.89 -10.26 -4.00
N PRO A 158 -3.79 -10.71 -4.63
CA PRO A 158 -3.57 -10.54 -6.06
C PRO A 158 -4.72 -11.18 -6.86
N GLY A 159 -5.17 -10.47 -7.91
CA GLY A 159 -6.47 -10.72 -8.55
C GLY A 159 -6.71 -12.14 -9.07
N SER A 160 -5.66 -12.80 -9.57
CA SER A 160 -5.73 -14.18 -10.07
C SER A 160 -5.98 -15.21 -8.96
N PHE A 161 -5.62 -14.89 -7.71
CA PHE A 161 -5.64 -15.85 -6.60
C PHE A 161 -6.16 -15.19 -5.31
N ARG A 162 -7.46 -15.33 -5.09
CA ARG A 162 -8.08 -15.20 -3.77
C ARG A 162 -8.02 -16.54 -3.02
N GLN A 163 -6.81 -17.08 -2.87
CA GLN A 163 -6.61 -18.27 -2.06
C GLN A 163 -6.69 -17.89 -0.59
N PHE A 164 -7.65 -18.49 0.10
CA PHE A 164 -7.83 -18.32 1.53
C PHE A 164 -7.53 -19.62 2.26
N THR A 165 -7.13 -19.48 3.51
CA THR A 165 -6.83 -20.56 4.44
C THR A 165 -7.87 -20.54 5.54
N ASN A 166 -8.19 -21.73 6.02
CA ASN A 166 -9.10 -21.91 7.14
C ASN A 166 -8.43 -21.46 8.43
N VAL A 167 -9.24 -20.95 9.35
CA VAL A 167 -8.78 -20.45 10.64
C VAL A 167 -9.59 -21.12 11.72
N SER A 168 -8.90 -21.69 12.70
CA SER A 168 -9.56 -22.22 13.88
C SER A 168 -9.27 -21.34 15.09
N LEU A 169 -10.32 -20.83 15.71
CA LEU A 169 -10.25 -20.09 16.97
C LEU A 169 -10.58 -21.04 18.11
N LYS A 170 -9.82 -20.98 19.20
CA LYS A 170 -10.01 -21.79 20.40
C LYS A 170 -10.11 -20.88 21.61
N VAL A 171 -11.10 -21.14 22.46
CA VAL A 171 -11.19 -20.50 23.78
C VAL A 171 -10.28 -21.24 24.74
N GLU A 172 -9.35 -20.51 25.34
CA GLU A 172 -8.37 -21.04 26.29
C GLU A 172 -8.48 -20.31 27.62
N GLU A 173 -8.25 -21.05 28.71
CA GLU A 173 -8.30 -20.55 30.08
C GLU A 173 -6.99 -20.90 30.80
N GLU A 174 -6.32 -19.88 31.32
CA GLU A 174 -5.13 -20.00 32.16
C GLU A 174 -5.24 -18.99 33.30
N ASP A 175 -4.87 -19.36 34.53
CA ASP A 175 -4.81 -18.46 35.69
C ASP A 175 -6.08 -17.60 35.90
N SER A 176 -7.27 -18.17 35.68
CA SER A 176 -8.58 -17.50 35.76
C SER A 176 -8.82 -16.39 34.71
N GLN A 177 -7.98 -16.31 33.68
CA GLN A 177 -8.21 -15.50 32.50
C GLN A 177 -8.67 -16.41 31.36
N ILE A 178 -9.73 -16.00 30.67
CA ILE A 178 -10.26 -16.71 29.50
C ILE A 178 -10.16 -15.80 28.29
N TRP A 179 -9.62 -16.31 27.19
CA TRP A 179 -9.44 -15.55 25.95
C TRP A 179 -9.55 -16.41 24.70
N TRP A 180 -9.62 -15.75 23.56
CA TRP A 180 -9.59 -16.37 22.26
C TRP A 180 -8.16 -16.47 21.74
N SER A 181 -7.78 -17.65 21.27
CA SER A 181 -6.49 -17.93 20.66
C SER A 181 -6.67 -18.57 19.29
N LEU A 182 -5.69 -18.42 18.42
CA LEU A 182 -5.62 -19.20 17.18
C LEU A 182 -5.08 -20.60 17.51
N ALA A 183 -5.70 -21.65 16.97
CA ALA A 183 -5.25 -23.02 17.18
C ALA A 183 -3.84 -23.27 16.61
N GLU A 184 -3.52 -22.62 15.51
CA GLU A 184 -2.25 -22.70 14.77
C GLU A 184 -1.63 -21.31 14.59
N ASN A 185 -0.38 -21.26 14.13
CA ASN A 185 0.28 -20.02 13.74
C ASN A 185 0.16 -19.84 12.22
N PRO A 186 -0.92 -19.22 11.70
CA PRO A 186 -1.06 -19.06 10.28
C PRO A 186 0.01 -18.12 9.75
N THR A 187 0.53 -18.46 8.58
CA THR A 187 1.55 -17.68 7.87
C THR A 187 0.98 -17.16 6.57
N LEU A 188 1.13 -15.87 6.33
CA LEU A 188 0.73 -15.24 5.07
C LEU A 188 1.94 -14.59 4.40
N ALA A 189 1.97 -14.65 3.07
CA ALA A 189 3.00 -14.00 2.27
C ALA A 189 2.59 -12.55 1.98
N VAL A 190 3.48 -11.61 2.24
CA VAL A 190 3.28 -10.18 1.98
C VAL A 190 4.29 -9.72 0.96
N VAL A 191 3.81 -9.21 -0.17
CA VAL A 191 4.64 -8.54 -1.17
C VAL A 191 4.39 -7.06 -1.08
N SER A 192 5.45 -6.30 -0.83
CA SER A 192 5.40 -4.84 -0.85
C SER A 192 5.87 -4.32 -2.19
N GLU A 193 5.08 -3.50 -2.86
CA GLU A 193 5.63 -2.68 -3.92
C GLU A 193 6.68 -1.73 -3.33
N ARG A 194 7.81 -1.58 -4.01
CA ARG A 194 8.83 -0.65 -3.58
C ARG A 194 8.30 0.76 -3.82
N ALA A 195 8.07 1.51 -2.75
CA ALA A 195 7.80 2.93 -2.87
C ALA A 195 9.03 3.59 -3.51
N VAL A 196 8.88 3.97 -4.77
CA VAL A 196 9.81 4.89 -5.41
C VAL A 196 9.79 6.13 -4.50
N PRO A 197 10.95 6.63 -4.02
CA PRO A 197 10.97 7.92 -3.34
C PRO A 197 10.14 8.89 -4.17
N PRO A 198 9.46 9.88 -3.57
CA PRO A 198 9.00 11.02 -4.33
C PRO A 198 10.26 11.68 -4.90
N SER A 199 10.73 11.14 -6.03
CA SER A 199 11.66 11.79 -6.91
C SER A 199 11.04 13.15 -7.16
N ALA A 200 11.85 14.17 -7.36
CA ALA A 200 11.38 15.52 -7.65
C ALA A 200 10.50 15.64 -8.94
N GLY A 201 9.94 14.52 -9.45
CA GLY A 201 8.89 14.43 -10.45
C GLY A 201 7.76 13.43 -10.13
N GLY A 202 7.64 12.87 -8.91
CA GLY A 202 6.66 11.84 -8.53
C GLY A 202 5.23 12.32 -8.22
N GLY A 203 4.95 13.61 -8.37
CA GLY A 203 3.60 14.20 -8.35
C GLY A 203 2.97 14.28 -9.74
N ALA A 204 3.38 13.35 -10.60
CA ALA A 204 3.15 13.38 -12.02
C ALA A 204 1.78 12.84 -12.42
N SER A 205 0.72 13.51 -11.96
CA SER A 205 -0.58 13.45 -12.64
C SER A 205 -0.38 13.73 -14.14
N ALA A 206 -1.30 13.33 -15.02
CA ALA A 206 -1.19 13.53 -16.48
C ALA A 206 -0.80 14.98 -16.93
N SER A 207 -0.87 15.96 -16.03
CA SER A 207 -0.33 17.32 -16.15
C SER A 207 1.21 17.43 -16.23
N SER A 208 1.95 16.46 -15.72
CA SER A 208 3.41 16.47 -15.58
C SER A 208 4.15 15.91 -16.78
N THR A 209 3.62 14.87 -17.42
CA THR A 209 4.10 14.39 -18.72
C THR A 209 3.86 15.48 -19.76
N LEU A 210 2.69 16.15 -19.69
CA LEU A 210 2.45 17.38 -20.45
C LEU A 210 3.43 18.50 -20.09
N SER A 211 3.83 18.65 -18.83
CA SER A 211 4.81 19.65 -18.39
C SER A 211 6.22 19.38 -18.92
N VAL A 212 6.72 18.14 -18.84
CA VAL A 212 8.05 17.78 -19.37
C VAL A 212 8.07 17.88 -20.89
N ILE A 213 7.00 17.44 -21.56
CA ILE A 213 6.87 17.58 -23.02
C ILE A 213 6.77 19.06 -23.41
N SER A 214 6.02 19.87 -22.66
CA SER A 214 5.88 21.32 -22.90
C SER A 214 7.18 22.08 -22.61
N LEU A 215 7.95 21.67 -21.61
CA LEU A 215 9.28 22.17 -21.34
C LEU A 215 10.22 21.85 -22.50
N TYR A 216 10.23 20.59 -22.97
CA TYR A 216 11.03 20.18 -24.12
C TYR A 216 10.66 20.98 -25.38
N VAL A 217 9.38 21.03 -25.72
CA VAL A 217 8.88 21.80 -26.87
C VAL A 217 9.21 23.29 -26.72
N GLY A 218 9.08 23.86 -25.52
CA GLY A 218 9.44 25.24 -25.22
C GLY A 218 10.93 25.55 -25.43
N VAL A 219 11.82 24.69 -24.93
CA VAL A 219 13.27 24.83 -25.13
C VAL A 219 13.63 24.69 -26.61
N VAL A 220 13.07 23.70 -27.31
CA VAL A 220 13.33 23.52 -28.75
C VAL A 220 12.84 24.70 -29.57
N LEU A 221 11.65 25.23 -29.29
CA LEU A 221 11.09 26.39 -30.00
C LEU A 221 11.88 27.67 -29.74
N THR A 222 12.33 27.91 -28.50
CA THR A 222 13.13 29.09 -28.16
C THR A 222 14.50 29.07 -28.84
N ILE A 223 15.19 27.92 -28.81
CA ILE A 223 16.45 27.72 -29.54
C ILE A 223 16.23 27.88 -31.05
N GLY A 224 15.18 27.28 -31.61
CA GLY A 224 14.86 27.42 -33.04
C GLY A 224 14.58 28.88 -33.46
N ARG A 225 13.87 29.65 -32.62
CA ARG A 225 13.65 31.08 -32.85
C ARG A 225 14.95 31.88 -32.75
N PHE A 226 15.82 31.56 -31.80
CA PHE A 226 17.11 32.21 -31.65
C PHE A 226 18.00 32.00 -32.88
N PHE A 227 18.13 30.75 -33.37
CA PHE A 227 18.85 30.47 -34.60
C PHE A 227 18.26 31.19 -35.81
N ARG A 228 16.92 31.22 -35.92
CA ARG A 228 16.25 31.97 -36.99
C ARG A 228 16.58 33.46 -36.94
N LEU A 229 16.63 34.06 -35.75
CA LEU A 229 16.99 35.46 -35.56
C LEU A 229 18.44 35.74 -35.96
N VAL A 230 19.40 34.90 -35.54
CA VAL A 230 20.82 35.07 -35.91
C VAL A 230 21.00 35.03 -37.44
N ILE A 231 20.42 34.04 -38.12
CA ILE A 231 20.58 33.87 -39.58
C ILE A 231 19.86 34.98 -40.35
N GLN A 232 18.68 35.41 -39.90
CA GLN A 232 17.91 36.50 -40.55
C GLN A 232 18.46 37.90 -40.25
N ASP A 233 19.20 38.07 -39.17
CA ASP A 233 19.89 39.32 -38.84
C ASP A 233 21.25 39.42 -39.53
N SER A 234 21.93 38.28 -39.77
CA SER A 234 23.16 38.23 -40.56
C SER A 234 22.98 38.83 -41.95
N SER A 235 21.88 38.56 -42.65
CA SER A 235 21.70 39.11 -44.00
C SER A 235 21.46 40.63 -44.04
N LYS A 236 20.92 41.22 -42.96
CA LYS A 236 20.73 42.68 -42.85
C LYS A 236 22.02 43.38 -42.44
N ARG A 237 22.90 42.70 -41.69
CA ARG A 237 24.24 43.20 -41.33
C ARG A 237 25.25 43.15 -42.46
N ILE A 238 25.02 42.34 -43.50
CA ILE A 238 25.87 42.30 -44.71
C ILE A 238 26.05 43.69 -45.35
N MET A 239 25.00 44.53 -45.37
CA MET A 239 25.11 45.91 -45.86
C MET A 239 26.13 46.76 -45.07
N PHE A 240 26.39 46.41 -43.80
CA PHE A 240 27.30 47.11 -42.90
C PHE A 240 28.67 46.43 -42.73
N GLU A 241 28.77 45.13 -43.05
CA GLU A 241 30.03 44.36 -42.97
C GLU A 241 30.77 44.32 -44.31
N GLU A 242 30.07 44.41 -45.45
CA GLU A 242 30.66 44.35 -46.81
C GLU A 242 30.79 45.75 -47.46
N LEU A 243 31.27 46.76 -46.72
CA LEU A 243 31.58 48.07 -47.32
C LEU A 243 32.95 48.07 -47.99
N PRO A 244 33.08 48.50 -49.26
CA PRO A 244 34.39 48.69 -49.87
C PRO A 244 35.04 49.94 -49.27
N SER A 245 36.12 49.73 -48.50
CA SER A 245 37.03 50.75 -47.92
C SER A 245 36.55 51.43 -46.61
N VAL A 246 36.75 50.76 -45.48
CA VAL A 246 36.47 51.27 -44.11
C VAL A 246 37.41 52.40 -43.67
N THR A 247 38.51 52.64 -44.39
CA THR A 247 39.60 53.56 -44.02
C THR A 247 39.14 55.01 -43.85
N TYR A 248 38.25 55.50 -44.72
CA TYR A 248 37.74 56.87 -44.64
C TYR A 248 36.85 57.10 -43.41
N LEU A 249 36.01 56.12 -43.08
CA LEU A 249 35.11 56.18 -41.93
C LEU A 249 35.88 56.12 -40.61
N LEU A 250 36.95 55.32 -40.56
CA LEU A 250 37.90 55.29 -39.44
C LEU A 250 38.61 56.64 -39.24
N GLN A 251 39.07 57.30 -40.30
CA GLN A 251 39.70 58.62 -40.20
C GLN A 251 38.72 59.70 -39.71
N LEU A 252 37.46 59.62 -40.13
CA LEU A 252 36.40 60.51 -39.64
C LEU A 252 36.12 60.29 -38.14
N CYS A 253 36.07 59.04 -37.70
CA CYS A 253 35.87 58.70 -36.28
C CYS A 253 37.07 59.16 -35.41
N GLN A 254 38.30 58.98 -35.91
CA GLN A 254 39.50 59.53 -35.27
C GLN A 254 39.47 61.06 -35.22
N GLY A 255 39.03 61.73 -36.29
CA GLY A 255 38.86 63.18 -36.32
C GLY A 255 37.89 63.68 -35.25
N VAL A 256 36.75 63.00 -35.08
CA VAL A 256 35.77 63.31 -34.03
C VAL A 256 36.34 63.05 -32.63
N GLN A 257 37.07 61.96 -32.41
CA GLN A 257 37.75 61.69 -31.13
C GLN A 257 38.79 62.76 -30.80
N ILE A 258 39.59 63.20 -31.78
CA ILE A 258 40.59 64.25 -31.61
C ILE A 258 39.92 65.60 -31.29
N ALA A 259 38.80 65.92 -31.94
CA ALA A 259 38.02 67.13 -31.64
C ALA A 259 37.45 67.11 -30.22
N ARG A 260 36.97 65.94 -29.75
CA ARG A 260 36.53 65.73 -28.36
C ARG A 260 37.67 65.87 -27.35
N MET A 261 38.86 65.38 -27.68
CA MET A 261 40.05 65.55 -26.83
C MET A 261 40.56 66.98 -26.78
N ARG A 262 40.31 67.80 -27.81
CA ARG A 262 40.67 69.23 -27.87
C ARG A 262 39.66 70.17 -27.20
N THR A 263 38.48 69.67 -26.83
CA THR A 263 37.42 70.45 -26.14
C THR A 263 37.41 70.22 -24.63
N HIS A 264 38.43 69.54 -24.12
CA HIS A 264 38.86 69.51 -22.72
C HIS A 264 40.24 70.18 -22.61
#